data_AF-A0A3B4FYZ3-F1
#
_entry.id   AF-A0A3B4FYZ3-F1
#
_cell.length_a   1.000
_cell.length_b   1.000
_cell.length_c   1.000
_cell.angle_alpha   90.00
_cell.angle_beta   90.00
_cell.angle_gamma   90.00
#
_symmetry.space_group_name_H-M   'P 1'
#
loop_
_entity.id
_entity.type
_entity.pdbx_description
1 polymer ?
#
loop_
_entity_poly.entity_id
_entity_poly.type
_entity_poly.pdbx_seq_one_letter_code
_entity_poly.pdbx_strand_id
1 'polypeptide(L)'
;LRVCCIHTCTHSALLLTASAILSHAQNDCSWGACYPPTDDLLHGRAHQLQASSTCGLTGSEVFCTPYQQMKCCPCDSRNPNSQLAHSVQDVVSTSGPDRWWQSKKGGG
;
A
#
# COMPACT_ATOMS: atom_id res chain seq x y z
N LEU A 1 -11.40 3.31 15.19
CA LEU A 1 -11.63 4.12 16.40
C LEU A 1 -13.06 4.65 16.35
N ARG A 2 -13.80 4.47 17.44
CA ARG A 2 -15.26 4.62 17.51
C ARG A 2 -15.69 6.08 17.28
N VAL A 3 -16.66 6.27 16.39
CA VAL A 3 -17.54 7.44 16.42
C VAL A 3 -18.37 7.32 17.70
N CYS A 4 -18.11 8.17 18.69
CA CYS A 4 -18.96 8.31 19.87
C CYS A 4 -19.63 9.69 19.82
N CYS A 5 -20.92 9.65 20.07
CA CYS A 5 -21.91 10.68 19.87
C CYS A 5 -21.63 11.99 20.61
N ILE A 6 -22.03 13.03 19.88
CA ILE A 6 -22.28 14.40 20.30
C ILE A 6 -23.40 14.40 21.36
N HIS A 7 -23.16 14.94 22.55
CA HIS A 7 -24.19 15.43 23.48
C HIS A 7 -23.76 16.74 24.15
N THR A 8 -24.25 17.83 23.56
CA THR A 8 -24.82 19.06 24.16
C THR A 8 -24.03 20.02 25.06
N CYS A 9 -24.15 21.30 24.67
CA CYS A 9 -24.33 22.53 25.46
C CYS A 9 -23.11 23.13 26.19
N THR A 10 -22.62 24.28 25.71
CA THR A 10 -22.98 25.61 26.24
C THR A 10 -22.22 26.75 25.54
N HIS A 11 -22.87 27.90 25.46
CA HIS A 11 -22.45 29.16 24.82
C HIS A 11 -21.01 29.60 25.13
N SER A 12 -20.19 29.80 24.09
CA SER A 12 -19.28 30.95 23.97
C SER A 12 -18.63 30.97 22.58
N ALA A 13 -18.65 32.13 21.95
CA ALA A 13 -18.05 32.37 20.65
C ALA A 13 -16.52 32.20 20.71
N LEU A 14 -15.98 31.31 19.87
CA LEU A 14 -14.59 31.39 19.43
C LEU A 14 -14.45 30.75 18.03
N LEU A 15 -13.96 31.57 17.10
CA LEU A 15 -13.75 31.31 15.68
C LEU A 15 -12.90 30.06 15.43
N LEU A 16 -13.47 28.97 14.89
CA LEU A 16 -12.71 27.91 14.22
C LEU A 16 -13.60 27.14 13.21
N THR A 17 -14.02 27.77 12.11
CA THR A 17 -14.62 27.03 11.00
C THR A 17 -14.14 27.57 9.65
N ALA A 18 -12.89 27.30 9.30
CA ALA A 18 -12.40 27.49 7.94
C ALA A 18 -11.33 26.46 7.59
N SER A 19 -11.68 25.18 7.60
CA SER A 19 -10.79 24.12 7.08
C SER A 19 -11.46 23.10 6.16
N ALA A 20 -12.74 23.28 5.80
CA ALA A 20 -13.42 22.41 4.83
C ALA A 20 -13.54 23.01 3.41
N ILE A 21 -13.26 24.31 3.23
CA ILE A 21 -13.48 25.01 1.95
C ILE A 21 -12.32 24.78 0.96
N LEU A 22 -11.09 24.58 1.44
CA LEU A 22 -9.93 24.42 0.56
C LEU A 22 -9.95 23.12 -0.25
N SER A 23 -10.55 22.05 0.27
CA SER A 23 -10.56 20.74 -0.39
C SER A 23 -11.54 20.66 -1.56
N HIS A 24 -12.60 21.49 -1.57
CA HIS A 24 -13.61 21.50 -2.62
C HIS A 24 -13.26 22.44 -3.78
N ALA A 25 -12.33 23.38 -3.58
CA ALA A 25 -11.94 24.37 -4.57
C ALA A 25 -11.02 23.83 -5.69
N GLN A 26 -10.32 22.70 -5.50
CA GLN A 26 -9.44 22.12 -6.53
C GLN A 26 -10.18 21.35 -7.64
N ASN A 27 -11.43 20.96 -7.41
CA ASN A 27 -12.23 20.24 -8.41
C ASN A 27 -13.06 21.18 -9.30
N ASP A 28 -13.10 22.48 -8.98
CA ASP A 28 -13.82 23.50 -9.73
C ASP A 28 -12.85 24.30 -10.61
N CYS A 29 -12.84 23.96 -11.89
CA CYS A 29 -11.92 24.53 -12.89
C CYS A 29 -12.46 25.78 -13.56
N SER A 30 -13.61 26.28 -13.10
CA SER A 30 -14.29 27.42 -13.73
C SER A 30 -13.50 28.74 -13.65
N TRP A 31 -12.53 28.85 -12.73
CA TRP A 31 -11.75 30.07 -12.50
C TRP A 31 -10.23 29.90 -12.69
N GLY A 32 -9.76 28.79 -13.25
CA GLY A 32 -8.32 28.57 -13.45
C GLY A 32 -7.93 27.11 -13.69
N ALA A 33 -6.62 26.84 -13.63
CA ALA A 33 -6.09 25.48 -13.79
C ALA A 33 -6.42 24.61 -12.56
N CYS A 34 -6.99 23.43 -12.83
CA CYS A 34 -7.18 22.38 -11.84
C CYS A 34 -6.03 21.39 -11.85
N TYR A 35 -5.72 20.87 -10.67
CA TYR A 35 -4.76 19.79 -10.51
C TYR A 35 -5.43 18.66 -9.74
N PRO A 36 -5.47 17.44 -10.30
CA PRO A 36 -6.06 16.31 -9.59
C PRO A 36 -5.26 16.02 -8.31
N PRO A 37 -5.93 15.48 -7.27
CA PRO A 37 -5.23 15.03 -6.08
C PRO A 37 -4.23 13.92 -6.42
N THR A 38 -3.08 13.94 -5.74
CA THR A 38 -2.11 12.84 -5.82
C THR A 38 -2.66 11.62 -5.08
N ASP A 39 -2.55 10.45 -5.70
CA ASP A 39 -2.96 9.16 -5.10
C ASP A 39 -1.98 8.04 -5.48
N ASP A 40 -2.13 6.88 -4.84
CA ASP A 40 -1.36 5.67 -5.14
C ASP A 40 -1.64 5.19 -6.57
N LEU A 41 -0.63 5.36 -7.44
CA LEU A 41 -0.71 4.95 -8.84
C LEU A 41 -0.74 3.43 -9.04
N LEU A 42 -0.61 2.61 -8.00
CA LEU A 42 -0.71 1.16 -8.15
C LEU A 42 -2.12 0.64 -7.81
N HIS A 43 -2.95 1.48 -7.18
CA HIS A 43 -4.32 1.12 -6.83
C HIS A 43 -5.13 0.74 -8.08
N GLY A 44 -5.74 -0.46 -8.08
CA GLY A 44 -6.49 -0.99 -9.22
C GLY A 44 -5.65 -1.48 -10.40
N ARG A 45 -4.31 -1.34 -10.35
CA ARG A 45 -3.39 -1.70 -11.45
C ARG A 45 -2.44 -2.86 -11.13
N ALA A 46 -2.68 -3.59 -10.04
CA ALA A 46 -1.87 -4.76 -9.67
C ALA A 46 -1.66 -5.77 -10.81
N HIS A 47 -2.70 -6.00 -11.63
CA HIS A 47 -2.66 -6.92 -12.76
C HIS A 47 -1.75 -6.46 -13.92
N GLN A 48 -1.40 -5.17 -13.97
CA GLN A 48 -0.53 -4.59 -15.00
C GLN A 48 0.94 -4.64 -14.59
N LEU A 49 1.22 -4.99 -13.34
CA LEU A 49 2.57 -5.08 -12.82
C LEU A 49 3.28 -6.32 -13.38
N GLN A 50 4.53 -6.10 -13.79
CA GLN A 50 5.39 -7.13 -14.34
C GLN A 50 6.75 -7.04 -13.64
N ALA A 51 7.30 -8.18 -13.26
CA ALA A 51 8.66 -8.30 -12.76
C ALA A 51 9.46 -9.20 -13.70
N SER A 52 10.72 -8.85 -13.96
CA SER A 52 11.61 -9.66 -14.79
C SER A 52 11.99 -11.00 -14.13
N SER A 53 11.82 -11.10 -12.80
CA SER A 53 12.00 -12.32 -12.04
C SER A 53 11.16 -12.28 -10.76
N THR A 54 10.81 -13.46 -10.24
CA THR A 54 10.14 -13.63 -8.96
C THR A 54 10.62 -14.93 -8.35
N CYS A 55 10.92 -14.95 -7.05
CA CYS A 55 11.37 -16.16 -6.39
C CYS A 55 10.28 -17.24 -6.40
N GLY A 56 10.69 -18.51 -6.39
CA GLY A 56 9.78 -19.59 -6.06
C GLY A 56 8.84 -20.02 -7.19
N LEU A 57 8.84 -19.36 -8.35
CA LEU A 57 7.91 -19.65 -9.46
C LEU A 57 8.14 -21.03 -10.09
N THR A 58 9.40 -21.48 -10.15
CA THR A 58 9.77 -22.79 -10.73
C THR A 58 10.00 -23.87 -9.66
N GLY A 59 9.97 -23.51 -8.37
CA GLY A 59 10.29 -24.39 -7.24
C GLY A 59 10.77 -23.55 -6.06
N SER A 60 10.62 -24.07 -4.84
CA SER A 60 10.90 -23.28 -3.63
C SER A 60 12.37 -22.84 -3.54
N GLU A 61 12.58 -21.56 -3.22
CA GLU A 61 13.89 -20.93 -3.07
C GLU A 61 14.11 -20.50 -1.60
N VAL A 62 15.32 -20.68 -1.05
CA VAL A 62 15.62 -20.26 0.34
C VAL A 62 16.45 -18.98 0.35
N PHE A 63 15.96 -17.98 1.09
CA PHE A 63 16.65 -16.71 1.35
C PHE A 63 17.09 -16.66 2.80
N CYS A 64 18.31 -16.21 3.04
CA CYS A 64 18.85 -16.04 4.39
C CYS A 64 19.25 -14.59 4.62
N THR A 65 18.76 -13.99 5.71
CA THR A 65 19.08 -12.62 6.11
C THR A 65 19.77 -12.60 7.48
N PRO A 66 20.78 -11.74 7.68
CA PRO A 66 21.45 -11.59 8.98
C PRO A 66 20.63 -10.65 9.87
N TYR A 67 19.46 -11.08 10.33
CA TYR A 67 18.64 -10.30 11.24
C TYR A 67 18.79 -10.81 12.68
N GLN A 68 19.66 -10.16 13.46
CA GLN A 68 20.11 -10.56 14.82
C GLN A 68 20.88 -11.91 14.84
N GLN A 69 20.37 -12.93 14.15
CA GLN A 69 21.01 -14.20 13.81
C GLN A 69 20.69 -14.52 12.34
N MET A 70 21.40 -15.48 11.74
CA MET A 70 21.11 -15.88 10.36
C MET A 70 19.75 -16.57 10.30
N LYS A 71 18.75 -15.91 9.72
CA LYS A 71 17.39 -16.46 9.54
C LYS A 71 17.19 -16.82 8.08
N CYS A 72 16.85 -18.07 7.82
CA CYS A 72 16.53 -18.58 6.50
C CYS A 72 15.03 -18.84 6.36
N CYS A 73 14.41 -18.31 5.30
CA CYS A 73 13.00 -18.47 4.99
C CYS A 73 12.83 -19.04 3.57
N PRO A 74 11.94 -20.02 3.36
CA PRO A 74 11.58 -20.46 2.02
C PRO A 74 10.64 -19.44 1.35
N CYS A 75 10.80 -19.27 0.05
CA CYS A 75 9.89 -18.60 -0.86
C CYS A 75 9.28 -19.65 -1.80
N ASP A 76 7.96 -19.66 -1.93
CA ASP A 76 7.21 -20.48 -2.88
C ASP A 76 6.03 -19.68 -3.44
N SER A 77 6.26 -19.05 -4.59
CA SER A 77 5.28 -18.19 -5.26
C SER A 77 4.36 -18.93 -6.23
N ARG A 78 4.35 -20.28 -6.23
CA ARG A 78 3.42 -21.07 -7.08
C ARG A 78 1.97 -20.96 -6.61
N ASN A 79 1.75 -20.66 -5.33
CA ASN A 79 0.43 -20.38 -4.77
C ASN A 79 0.38 -18.93 -4.24
N PRO A 80 -0.26 -17.98 -4.94
CA PRO A 80 -0.24 -16.56 -4.56
C PRO A 80 -0.86 -16.27 -3.19
N ASN A 81 -1.76 -17.13 -2.70
CA ASN A 81 -2.40 -16.97 -1.38
C ASN A 81 -1.53 -17.50 -0.23
N SER A 82 -0.41 -18.15 -0.53
CA SER A 82 0.53 -18.66 0.47
C SER A 82 1.24 -17.51 1.17
N GLN A 83 1.53 -17.68 2.46
CA GLN A 83 2.39 -16.77 3.23
C GLN A 83 3.86 -16.80 2.76
N LEU A 84 4.23 -17.80 1.95
CA LEU A 84 5.56 -17.93 1.36
C LEU A 84 5.63 -17.34 -0.06
N ALA A 85 4.53 -16.79 -0.58
CA ALA A 85 4.47 -16.20 -1.90
C ALA A 85 4.81 -14.72 -1.86
N HIS A 86 5.61 -14.29 -2.83
CA HIS A 86 6.14 -12.93 -2.94
C HIS A 86 6.03 -12.42 -4.38
N SER A 87 4.79 -12.38 -4.88
CA SER A 87 4.47 -12.01 -6.26
C SER A 87 4.58 -10.50 -6.49
N VAL A 88 4.72 -10.05 -7.75
CA VAL A 88 4.83 -8.61 -8.05
C VAL A 88 3.55 -7.85 -7.69
N GLN A 89 2.42 -8.54 -7.59
CA GLN A 89 1.15 -7.97 -7.15
C GLN A 89 1.20 -7.55 -5.68
N ASP A 90 2.07 -8.17 -4.86
CA ASP A 90 2.19 -7.90 -3.42
C ASP A 90 2.80 -6.54 -3.10
N VAL A 91 3.27 -5.76 -4.09
CA VAL A 91 3.76 -4.39 -3.89
C VAL A 91 2.63 -3.37 -3.72
N VAL A 92 1.41 -3.72 -4.11
CA VAL A 92 0.27 -2.80 -4.02
C VAL A 92 -0.17 -2.67 -2.57
N SER A 93 -0.49 -1.46 -2.15
CA SER A 93 -0.92 -1.12 -0.77
C SER A 93 -2.11 -1.97 -0.26
N THR A 94 -2.92 -2.51 -1.16
CA THR A 94 -4.08 -3.35 -0.84
C THR A 94 -3.75 -4.83 -0.60
N SER A 95 -2.49 -5.26 -0.73
CA SER A 95 -2.10 -6.68 -0.69
C SER A 95 -2.21 -7.31 0.71
N GLY A 96 -2.31 -6.48 1.75
CA GLY A 96 -2.36 -6.90 3.15
C GLY A 96 -1.03 -6.71 3.87
N PRO A 97 -1.02 -6.88 5.20
CA PRO A 97 0.18 -6.69 6.01
C PRO A 97 1.23 -7.76 5.70
N ASP A 98 2.50 -7.40 5.83
CA ASP A 98 3.65 -8.31 5.65
C ASP A 98 3.66 -9.02 4.29
N ARG A 99 3.17 -8.35 3.24
CA ARG A 99 3.25 -8.79 1.85
C ARG A 99 4.27 -7.93 1.11
N TRP A 100 5.11 -8.57 0.30
CA TRP A 100 6.11 -7.91 -0.52
C TRP A 100 6.43 -8.78 -1.74
N TRP A 101 6.98 -8.15 -2.79
CA TRP A 101 7.56 -8.86 -3.92
C TRP A 101 9.04 -9.18 -3.66
N GLN A 102 9.47 -10.37 -4.09
CA GLN A 102 10.86 -10.80 -3.99
C GLN A 102 11.37 -11.36 -5.32
N SER A 103 12.50 -10.83 -5.79
CA SER A 103 13.18 -11.31 -6.99
C SER A 103 13.75 -12.72 -6.81
N LYS A 104 14.12 -13.36 -7.93
CA LYS A 104 14.83 -14.65 -7.88
C LYS A 104 16.18 -14.48 -7.20
N LYS A 105 16.64 -15.50 -6.46
CA LYS A 105 18.02 -15.51 -5.94
C LYS A 105 19.01 -15.45 -7.12
N GLY A 106 20.00 -14.57 -7.04
CA GLY A 106 21.10 -14.51 -8.01
C GLY A 106 21.86 -15.83 -8.06
N GLY A 107 22.21 -16.30 -9.26
CA GLY A 107 23.17 -17.39 -9.41
C GLY A 107 24.54 -16.92 -8.94
N GLY A 108 25.14 -17.67 -8.03
CA GLY A 108 26.57 -17.54 -7.72
C GLY A 108 27.41 -18.17 -8.82
#